data_AF-A0A841QHP6-F1
#
_entry.id   AF-A0A841QHP6-F1
#
_cell.length_a   1.000
_cell.length_b   1.000
_cell.length_c   1.000
_cell.angle_alpha   90.00
_cell.angle_beta   90.00
_cell.angle_gamma   90.00
#
_symmetry.space_group_name_H-M   'P 1'
#
loop_
_entity.id
_entity.type
_entity.pdbx_description
1 polymer ?
#
loop_
_entity_poly.entity_id
_entity_poly.type
_entity_poly.pdbx_seq_one_letter_code
_entity_poly.pdbx_strand_id
1 'polypeptide(L)'
;MTTLRITEIPDDRPVRVTVQLPADLHRDLLAYAAMVRDNGRPADPIKLLPHMIRAFIGSDRVFQKARRDRTVSGVTVPDGHLPAR
;
A
#
# COMPACT_ATOMS: atom_id res chain seq x y z
N MET A 1 19.93 5.57 27.89
CA MET A 1 18.63 6.19 27.61
C MET A 1 18.27 5.90 26.17
N THR A 2 17.55 4.80 25.92
CA THR A 2 17.20 4.28 24.60
C THR A 2 15.94 4.99 24.11
N THR A 3 16.11 6.07 23.35
CA THR A 3 14.99 6.78 22.73
C THR A 3 14.43 5.93 21.59
N LEU A 4 13.23 5.37 21.77
CA LEU A 4 12.50 4.67 20.72
C LEU A 4 12.14 5.67 19.62
N ARG A 5 12.58 5.38 18.38
CA ARG A 5 12.41 6.24 17.20
C ARG A 5 11.04 6.10 16.51
N ILE A 6 10.05 5.56 17.21
CA ILE A 6 8.69 5.44 16.69
C ILE A 6 7.93 6.62 17.26
N THR A 7 7.95 7.74 16.55
CA THR A 7 7.26 8.98 16.94
C THR A 7 5.76 8.94 16.62
N GLU A 8 5.34 8.11 15.67
CA GLU A 8 3.94 7.96 15.27
C GLU A 8 3.63 6.50 14.95
N ILE A 9 2.49 6.03 15.47
CA ILE A 9 1.94 4.72 15.11
C ILE A 9 1.30 4.90 13.72
N PRO A 10 1.65 4.08 12.72
CA PRO A 10 1.01 4.14 11.41
C PRO A 10 -0.51 4.02 11.56
N ASP A 11 -1.25 4.93 10.92
CA ASP A 11 -2.71 4.82 10.84
C ASP A 11 -3.04 3.60 9.96
N ASP A 12 -3.27 2.45 10.59
CA ASP A 12 -3.55 1.17 9.94
C ASP A 12 -5.05 1.03 9.58
N ARG A 13 -5.80 2.15 9.52
CA ARG A 13 -7.22 2.12 9.19
C ARG A 13 -7.39 1.60 7.75
N PRO A 14 -8.13 0.48 7.56
CA PRO A 14 -8.34 -0.06 6.22
C PRO A 14 -9.19 0.91 5.40
N VAL A 15 -8.68 1.27 4.22
CA VAL A 15 -9.40 2.11 3.25
C VAL A 15 -10.15 1.21 2.28
N ARG A 16 -11.47 1.40 2.17
CA ARG A 16 -12.29 0.68 1.17
C ARG A 16 -12.10 1.30 -0.20
N VAL A 17 -11.66 0.50 -1.17
CA VAL A 17 -11.49 0.89 -2.56
C VAL A 17 -12.39 0.02 -3.43
N THR A 18 -13.11 0.63 -4.37
CA THR A 18 -13.89 -0.09 -5.39
C THR A 18 -13.16 0.05 -6.71
N VAL A 19 -12.87 -1.08 -7.37
CA VAL A 19 -12.16 -1.13 -8.65
C VAL A 19 -12.98 -1.91 -9.68
N GLN A 20 -12.92 -1.49 -10.93
CA GLN A 20 -13.45 -2.26 -12.06
C GLN A 20 -12.29 -2.95 -12.76
N LEU A 21 -12.42 -4.27 -12.96
CA LEU A 21 -11.42 -5.07 -13.64
C LEU A 21 -11.99 -5.54 -14.99
N PRO A 22 -11.18 -5.51 -16.07
CA PRO A 22 -11.48 -6.23 -17.29
C PRO A 22 -11.77 -7.72 -17.02
N ALA A 23 -12.66 -8.32 -17.81
CA ALA A 23 -13.14 -9.69 -17.58
C ALA A 23 -12.04 -10.75 -17.74
N ASP A 24 -11.12 -10.52 -18.67
CA ASP A 24 -9.88 -11.29 -18.87
C ASP A 24 -8.99 -11.22 -17.64
N LEU A 25 -8.71 -10.02 -17.12
CA LEU A 25 -7.89 -9.85 -15.93
C LEU A 25 -8.49 -10.52 -14.69
N HIS A 26 -9.82 -10.49 -14.53
CA HIS A 26 -10.48 -11.19 -13.43
C HIS A 26 -10.31 -12.71 -13.53
N ARG A 27 -10.40 -13.29 -14.74
CA ARG A 27 -10.18 -14.73 -14.96
C ARG A 27 -8.73 -15.12 -14.67
N ASP A 28 -7.77 -14.33 -15.12
CA ASP A 28 -6.35 -14.55 -14.86
C ASP A 28 -6.04 -14.45 -13.36
N LEU A 29 -6.66 -13.50 -12.66
CA LEU A 29 -6.51 -13.36 -11.21
C LEU A 29 -7.04 -14.59 -10.46
N LEU A 30 -8.20 -15.14 -10.87
CA LEU A 30 -8.74 -16.37 -10.29
C LEU A 30 -7.81 -17.57 -10.52
N ALA A 31 -7.29 -17.71 -11.74
CA ALA A 31 -6.35 -18.77 -12.09
C ALA A 31 -5.03 -18.65 -11.30
N TYR A 32 -4.49 -17.43 -11.19
CA TYR A 32 -3.29 -17.15 -10.41
C TYR A 32 -3.48 -17.45 -8.93
N ALA A 33 -4.61 -17.01 -8.34
CA ALA A 33 -4.94 -17.27 -6.94
C ALA A 33 -5.09 -18.77 -6.63
N ALA A 34 -5.53 -19.58 -7.60
CA ALA A 34 -5.58 -21.04 -7.46
C ALA A 34 -4.19 -21.70 -7.39
N MET A 35 -3.18 -21.09 -8.01
CA MET A 35 -1.79 -21.58 -7.98
C MET A 35 -1.05 -21.13 -6.72
N VAL A 36 -1.41 -19.98 -6.14
CA VAL A 36 -0.84 -19.48 -4.90
C VAL A 36 -1.46 -20.22 -3.72
N ARG A 37 -0.62 -20.94 -2.96
CA ARG A 37 -1.03 -21.64 -1.74
C ARG A 37 -0.84 -20.73 -0.53
N ASP A 38 -1.93 -20.42 0.17
CA ASP A 38 -1.89 -19.83 1.51
C ASP A 38 -2.35 -20.89 2.52
N ASN A 39 -1.46 -21.31 3.41
CA ASN A 39 -1.73 -22.35 4.42
C ASN A 39 -2.34 -23.64 3.84
N GLY A 40 -1.88 -24.06 2.65
CA GLY A 40 -2.34 -25.26 1.95
C GLY A 40 -3.64 -25.09 1.15
N ARG A 41 -4.33 -23.95 1.26
CA ARG A 41 -5.54 -23.63 0.49
C ARG A 41 -5.23 -22.65 -0.65
N PRO A 42 -6.03 -22.63 -1.74
CA PRO A 42 -5.97 -21.55 -2.72
C PRO A 42 -6.11 -20.19 -2.05
N ALA A 43 -5.29 -19.23 -2.48
CA ALA A 43 -5.40 -17.86 -1.99
C ALA A 43 -6.73 -17.22 -2.42
N ASP A 44 -7.22 -16.29 -1.62
CA ASP A 44 -8.35 -15.45 -2.01
C ASP A 44 -7.84 -14.36 -2.99
N PRO A 45 -8.37 -14.30 -4.23
CA PRO A 45 -7.92 -13.32 -5.23
C PRO A 45 -8.08 -11.87 -4.74
N ILE A 46 -9.10 -11.57 -3.94
CA ILE A 46 -9.35 -10.22 -3.43
C ILE A 46 -8.34 -9.85 -2.35
N LYS A 47 -7.96 -10.81 -1.49
CA LYS A 47 -6.91 -10.59 -0.48
C LYS A 47 -5.54 -10.47 -1.13
N LEU A 48 -5.33 -11.13 -2.27
CA LEU A 48 -4.07 -11.09 -3.00
C LEU A 48 -3.79 -9.73 -3.64
N LEU A 49 -4.83 -9.02 -4.09
CA LEU A 49 -4.70 -7.71 -4.74
C LEU A 49 -3.89 -6.69 -3.91
N PRO A 50 -4.21 -6.40 -2.63
CA PRO A 50 -3.38 -5.51 -1.81
C PRO A 50 -1.92 -5.93 -1.69
N HIS A 51 -1.64 -7.23 -1.55
CA HIS A 51 -0.28 -7.75 -1.46
C HIS A 51 0.49 -7.57 -2.78
N MET A 52 -0.16 -7.86 -3.92
CA MET A 52 0.43 -7.66 -5.24
C MET A 52 0.71 -6.18 -5.52
N ILE A 53 -0.24 -5.29 -5.22
CA ILE A 53 -0.07 -3.85 -5.42
C ILE A 53 1.08 -3.33 -4.55
N ARG A 54 1.17 -3.77 -3.28
CA ARG A 54 2.27 -3.39 -2.39
C ARG A 54 3.63 -3.87 -2.90
N ALA A 55 3.70 -5.11 -3.39
CA ALA A 55 4.92 -5.66 -3.97
C ALA A 55 5.32 -4.90 -5.25
N PHE A 56 4.36 -4.62 -6.12
CA PHE A 56 4.58 -3.86 -7.35
C PHE A 56 5.14 -2.46 -7.06
N ILE A 57 4.46 -1.68 -6.23
CA ILE A 57 4.90 -0.34 -5.80
C ILE A 57 6.27 -0.40 -5.12
N GLY A 58 6.51 -1.42 -4.29
CA GLY A 58 7.78 -1.62 -3.60
C GLY A 58 8.94 -1.90 -4.56
N SER A 59 8.68 -2.62 -5.66
CA SER A 59 9.67 -3.03 -6.65
C SER A 59 9.98 -1.98 -7.72
N ASP A 60 9.08 -1.01 -7.94
CA ASP A 60 9.26 0.03 -8.95
C ASP A 60 10.36 1.02 -8.54
N ARG A 61 11.55 0.86 -9.12
CA ARG A 61 12.73 1.69 -8.82
C ARG A 61 12.52 3.17 -9.18
N VAL A 62 11.76 3.46 -10.23
CA VAL A 62 11.50 4.83 -10.67
C VAL A 62 10.60 5.51 -9.65
N PHE A 63 9.54 4.80 -9.21
CA PHE A 63 8.68 5.27 -8.12
C PHE A 63 9.47 5.48 -6.83
N GLN A 64 10.34 4.54 -6.46
CA GLN A 64 11.13 4.65 -5.24
C GLN A 64 12.10 5.84 -5.27
N LYS A 65 12.70 6.14 -6.43
CA LYS A 65 13.55 7.32 -6.61
C LYS A 65 12.71 8.61 -6.48
N ALA A 66 11.59 8.71 -7.18
CA ALA A 66 10.69 9.86 -7.11
C ALA A 66 10.15 10.09 -5.69
N ARG A 67 9.86 9.02 -4.94
CA ARG A 67 9.41 9.11 -3.54
C ARG A 67 10.50 9.70 -2.65
N ARG A 68 11.76 9.28 -2.82
CA ARG A 68 12.90 9.84 -2.07
C ARG A 68 13.09 11.32 -2.40
N ASP A 69 13.05 11.68 -3.68
CA ASP A 69 13.20 13.06 -4.13
C ASP A 69 12.05 13.95 -3.58
N ARG A 70 10.83 13.41 -3.49
CA ARG A 70 9.68 14.08 -2.87
C ARG A 70 9.75 14.17 -1.35
N THR A 71 10.36 13.19 -0.66
CA THR A 71 10.59 13.28 0.79
C THR A 71 11.69 14.29 1.14
N VAL A 72 12.61 14.58 0.22
CA VAL A 72 13.63 15.64 0.38
C VAL A 72 13.04 17.04 0.14
N SER A 73 12.01 17.17 -0.71
CA SER A 73 11.19 18.40 -0.80
C SER A 73 10.08 18.38 0.25
N GLY A 74 10.41 18.81 1.48
CA GLY A 74 9.49 18.90 2.60
C GLY A 74 8.19 19.66 2.30
N VAL A 75 7.15 18.94 1.89
CA VAL A 75 5.77 19.33 2.15
C VAL A 75 5.40 18.70 3.47
N THR A 76 5.80 19.38 4.55
CA THR A 76 5.08 19.29 5.81
C THR A 76 3.67 19.79 5.50
N VAL A 77 2.67 18.91 5.55
CA VAL A 77 1.28 19.36 5.59
C VAL A 77 1.17 20.19 6.87
N PRO A 78 0.89 21.50 6.81
CA PRO A 78 0.74 22.28 8.02
C PRO A 78 -0.51 21.76 8.74
N ASP A 79 -0.32 21.18 9.93
CA ASP A 79 -1.41 20.95 10.86
C ASP A 79 -2.15 22.27 11.05
N GLY A 80 -3.46 22.25 10.74
CA GLY A 80 -4.34 23.41 10.76
C GLY A 80 -4.63 23.93 12.16
N HIS A 81 -3.61 24.26 12.95
CA HIS A 81 -3.76 25.10 14.13
C HIS A 81 -3.75 26.57 13.69
N LEU A 82 -4.95 27.10 13.46
CA LEU A 82 -5.17 28.55 13.47
C LEU A 82 -4.78 29.07 14.87
N PRO A 83 -3.88 30.07 14.98
CA PRO A 83 -3.69 30.76 16.25
C PRO A 83 -4.96 31.56 16.57
N ALA A 84 -5.54 31.29 17.74
CA ALA A 84 -6.56 32.15 18.31
C ALA A 84 -5.97 33.57 18.48
N ARG A 85 -6.65 34.55 17.89
CA ARG A 85 -6.39 35.98 18.11
C ARG A 85 -6.99 36.42 19.43
#